data_AF-A0A0M9BQQ8-F1
#
_entry.id   AF-A0A0M9BQQ8-F1
#
_cell.length_a   1.000
_cell.length_b   1.000
_cell.length_c   1.000
_cell.angle_alpha   90.00
_cell.angle_beta   90.00
_cell.angle_gamma   90.00
#
_symmetry.space_group_name_H-M   'P 1'
#
loop_
_entity.id
_entity.type
_entity.pdbx_description
1 polymer ?
#
loop_
_entity_poly.entity_id
_entity_poly.type
_entity_poly.pdbx_seq_one_letter_code
_entity_poly.pdbx_strand_id
1 'polypeptide(L)'
;QLEKQAKDYIMRNLKQMSRNRRALIEKLQTFQQDTGLPLTLAHFVEHHGMSLVELYGGRTGKRYFRGMLAEAGLTAPIEDEHEEYIRRLPSVLTINSRSWLTFLIDYIEKGKNPTTADERRMLIMFYYTFHRAAPEKLGLSSIEEGVQRVLSCETFRAELVDIF
;
A
#
# COMPACT_ATOMS: atom_id res chain seq x y z
N GLN A 1 17.50 24.76 -25.86
CA GLN A 1 17.66 23.61 -24.92
C GLN A 1 17.28 23.96 -23.48
N LEU A 2 17.57 25.18 -22.99
CA LEU A 2 17.20 25.64 -21.64
C LEU A 2 15.68 25.73 -21.39
N GLU A 3 14.90 26.17 -22.38
CA GLU A 3 13.42 26.28 -22.24
C GLU A 3 12.74 24.93 -22.00
N LYS A 4 13.22 23.85 -22.65
CA LYS A 4 12.67 22.50 -22.48
C LYS A 4 12.93 21.99 -21.05
N GLN A 5 14.15 22.19 -20.54
CA GLN A 5 14.50 21.81 -19.17
C GLN A 5 13.74 22.62 -18.12
N ALA A 6 13.53 23.93 -18.34
CA ALA A 6 12.73 24.77 -17.44
C ALA A 6 11.26 24.33 -17.41
N LYS A 7 10.66 24.03 -18.57
CA LYS A 7 9.29 23.52 -18.67
C LYS A 7 9.12 22.16 -17.98
N ASP A 8 10.07 21.25 -18.20
CA ASP A 8 10.07 19.93 -17.56
C ASP A 8 10.25 20.04 -16.04
N TYR A 9 11.11 20.94 -15.57
CA TYR A 9 11.33 21.20 -14.14
C TYR A 9 10.07 21.79 -13.48
N ILE A 10 9.45 22.80 -14.09
CA ILE A 10 8.19 23.39 -13.61
C ILE A 10 7.09 22.33 -13.57
N MET A 11 6.92 21.55 -14.64
CA MET A 11 5.89 20.51 -14.71
C MET A 11 6.11 19.41 -13.66
N ARG A 12 7.36 18.97 -13.45
CA ARG A 12 7.70 18.01 -12.39
C ARG A 12 7.40 18.57 -11.00
N ASN A 13 7.78 19.82 -10.74
CA ASN A 13 7.51 20.47 -9.45
C ASN A 13 6.01 20.66 -9.20
N LEU A 14 5.22 21.08 -10.20
CA LEU A 14 3.77 21.18 -10.08
C LEU A 14 3.12 19.82 -9.77
N LYS A 15 3.57 18.76 -10.44
CA LYS A 15 3.13 17.39 -10.14
C LYS A 15 3.54 16.95 -8.74
N GLN A 16 4.75 17.26 -8.28
CA GLN A 16 5.20 16.92 -6.93
C GLN A 16 4.47 17.72 -5.85
N MET A 17 4.20 19.01 -6.07
CA MET A 17 3.46 19.86 -5.14
C MET A 17 2.01 19.41 -4.99
N SER A 18 1.36 18.98 -6.09
CA SER A 18 -0.01 18.46 -6.04
C SER A 18 -0.13 17.03 -5.48
N ARG A 19 1.00 16.34 -5.29
CA ARG A 19 1.06 14.92 -4.90
C ARG A 19 1.94 14.65 -3.68
N ASN A 20 2.30 15.69 -2.93
CA ASN A 20 2.91 15.53 -1.60
C ASN A 20 1.82 15.11 -0.59
N ARG A 21 2.25 14.63 0.59
CA ARG A 21 1.34 14.10 1.61
C ARG A 21 0.25 15.10 1.98
N ARG A 22 0.61 16.36 2.29
CA ARG A 22 -0.36 17.41 2.65
C ARG A 22 -1.42 17.62 1.56
N ALA A 23 -1.00 17.75 0.30
CA ALA A 23 -1.92 17.93 -0.82
C ALA A 23 -2.84 16.72 -1.04
N LEU A 24 -2.35 15.50 -0.77
CA LEU A 24 -3.19 14.30 -0.80
C LEU A 24 -4.23 14.30 0.33
N ILE A 25 -3.84 14.67 1.56
CA ILE A 25 -4.75 14.79 2.70
C ILE A 25 -5.88 15.79 2.40
N GLU A 26 -5.54 16.98 1.90
CA GLU A 26 -6.53 18.00 1.49
C GLU A 26 -7.50 17.46 0.44
N LYS A 27 -6.99 16.73 -0.57
CA LYS A 27 -7.84 16.08 -1.60
C LYS A 27 -8.77 15.02 -1.02
N LEU A 28 -8.30 14.22 -0.07
CA LEU A 28 -9.11 13.20 0.58
C LEU A 28 -10.30 13.84 1.31
N GLN A 29 -10.08 14.96 2.01
CA GLN A 29 -11.11 15.66 2.78
C GLN A 29 -12.26 16.18 1.91
N THR A 30 -11.97 16.65 0.70
CA THR A 30 -12.99 17.22 -0.19
C THR A 30 -13.49 16.25 -1.26
N PHE A 31 -12.86 15.09 -1.43
CA PHE A 31 -13.11 14.16 -2.55
C PHE A 31 -14.59 13.88 -2.81
N GLN A 32 -15.34 13.50 -1.77
CA GLN A 32 -16.76 13.14 -1.96
C GLN A 32 -17.62 14.36 -2.29
N GLN A 33 -17.28 15.54 -1.75
CA GLN A 33 -17.99 16.79 -2.04
C GLN A 33 -17.72 17.25 -3.48
N ASP A 34 -16.48 17.13 -3.93
CA ASP A 34 -16.04 17.57 -5.25
C ASP A 34 -16.52 16.65 -6.38
N THR A 35 -16.64 15.35 -6.10
CA THR A 35 -16.88 14.31 -7.13
C THR A 35 -18.23 13.62 -7.05
N GLY A 36 -18.86 13.60 -5.87
CA GLY A 36 -20.03 12.76 -5.60
C GLY A 36 -19.74 11.26 -5.55
N LEU A 37 -18.50 10.81 -5.70
CA LEU A 37 -18.12 9.40 -5.67
C LEU A 37 -17.83 8.91 -4.24
N PRO A 38 -18.05 7.61 -3.94
CA PRO A 38 -17.55 7.00 -2.72
C PRO A 38 -16.03 7.11 -2.63
N LEU A 39 -15.51 7.50 -1.47
CA LEU A 39 -14.06 7.61 -1.26
C LEU A 39 -13.44 6.21 -1.07
N THR A 40 -13.07 5.59 -2.18
CA THR A 40 -12.30 4.34 -2.23
C THR A 40 -10.93 4.58 -2.83
N LEU A 41 -9.98 3.67 -2.59
CA LEU A 41 -8.65 3.73 -3.20
C LEU A 41 -8.74 3.86 -4.73
N ALA A 42 -9.56 3.00 -5.36
CA ALA A 42 -9.76 2.95 -6.80
C ALA A 42 -10.32 4.27 -7.36
N HIS A 43 -11.41 4.79 -6.80
CA HIS A 43 -12.00 6.05 -7.27
C HIS A 43 -11.04 7.22 -7.08
N PHE A 44 -10.30 7.25 -5.98
CA PHE A 44 -9.37 8.34 -5.69
C PHE A 44 -8.22 8.40 -6.71
N VAL A 45 -7.60 7.26 -7.02
CA VAL A 45 -6.49 7.22 -7.98
C VAL A 45 -6.96 7.44 -9.41
N GLU A 46 -8.12 6.91 -9.79
CA GLU A 46 -8.71 7.08 -11.11
C GLU A 46 -9.08 8.55 -11.37
N HIS A 47 -9.82 9.17 -10.45
CA HIS A 47 -10.27 10.56 -10.57
C HIS A 47 -9.08 11.54 -10.67
N HIS A 48 -7.99 11.28 -9.96
CA HIS A 48 -6.80 12.14 -9.99
C HIS A 48 -5.74 11.74 -11.03
N GLY A 49 -6.01 10.74 -11.88
CA GLY A 49 -5.07 10.24 -12.89
C GLY A 49 -3.71 9.87 -12.29
N MET A 50 -3.74 9.18 -11.16
CA MET A 50 -2.58 8.84 -10.34
C MET A 50 -2.38 7.32 -10.33
N SER A 51 -1.13 6.87 -10.32
CA SER A 51 -0.82 5.46 -10.05
C SER A 51 -0.67 5.20 -8.54
N LEU A 52 -0.86 3.95 -8.10
CA LEU A 52 -0.59 3.55 -6.71
C LEU A 52 0.87 3.84 -6.29
N VAL A 53 1.82 3.70 -7.22
CA VAL A 53 3.24 4.04 -6.98
C VAL A 53 3.39 5.52 -6.61
N GLU A 54 2.68 6.40 -7.30
CA GLU A 54 2.72 7.85 -7.02
C GLU A 54 2.00 8.20 -5.71
N LEU A 55 0.84 7.57 -5.46
CA LEU A 55 0.08 7.74 -4.22
C LEU A 55 0.91 7.38 -2.99
N TYR A 56 1.54 6.19 -3.00
CA TYR A 56 2.35 5.68 -1.90
C TYR A 56 3.76 6.27 -1.85
N GLY A 57 4.13 7.07 -2.85
CA GLY A 57 5.37 7.84 -2.85
C GLY A 57 6.62 7.12 -3.28
N GLY A 58 6.49 6.09 -4.10
CA GLY A 58 7.60 5.34 -4.66
C GLY A 58 8.47 4.69 -3.58
N ARG A 59 9.75 4.47 -3.89
CA ARG A 59 10.67 3.64 -3.07
C ARG A 59 10.99 4.22 -1.69
N THR A 60 10.79 5.51 -1.48
CA THR A 60 11.10 6.20 -0.21
C THR A 60 9.84 6.68 0.52
N GLY A 61 8.66 6.35 -0.01
CA GLY A 61 7.39 6.78 0.52
C GLY A 61 7.01 6.05 1.80
N LYS A 62 6.48 6.80 2.76
CA LYS A 62 5.89 6.32 4.01
C LYS A 62 4.39 6.62 4.01
N ARG A 63 3.72 6.27 2.91
CA ARG A 63 2.32 6.62 2.64
C ARG A 63 1.55 5.37 2.28
N TYR A 64 0.34 5.30 2.80
CA TYR A 64 -0.68 4.36 2.41
C TYR A 64 -2.04 5.02 2.62
N PHE A 65 -3.06 4.58 1.89
CA PHE A 65 -4.29 5.33 1.69
C PHE A 65 -5.07 5.44 3.00
N ARG A 66 -5.28 4.34 3.71
CA ARG A 66 -6.02 4.32 4.98
C ARG A 66 -5.33 5.10 6.10
N GLY A 67 -3.99 5.10 6.16
CA GLY A 67 -3.26 5.97 7.10
C GLY A 67 -3.45 7.45 6.78
N MET A 68 -3.56 7.81 5.50
CA MET A 68 -3.90 9.18 5.09
C MET A 68 -5.38 9.52 5.37
N LEU A 69 -6.30 8.56 5.31
CA LEU A 69 -7.70 8.79 5.74
C LEU A 69 -7.78 9.13 7.24
N ALA A 70 -7.03 8.43 8.08
CA ALA A 70 -6.97 8.69 9.51
C ALA A 70 -6.39 10.08 9.80
N GLU A 71 -5.28 10.45 9.16
CA GLU A 71 -4.68 11.79 9.27
C GLU A 71 -5.61 12.90 8.75
N ALA A 72 -6.42 12.61 7.73
CA ALA A 72 -7.44 13.54 7.22
C ALA A 72 -8.63 13.71 8.18
N GLY A 73 -8.73 12.91 9.24
CA GLY A 73 -9.86 12.89 10.17
C GLY A 73 -11.11 12.20 9.61
N LEU A 74 -10.96 11.39 8.56
CA LEU A 74 -12.06 10.69 7.89
C LEU A 74 -12.35 9.30 8.49
N THR A 75 -11.37 8.75 9.22
CA THR A 75 -11.49 7.51 9.97
C THR A 75 -10.87 7.68 11.36
N ALA A 76 -11.09 6.71 12.25
CA ALA A 76 -10.45 6.70 13.57
C ALA A 76 -8.91 6.68 13.45
N PRO A 77 -8.19 7.23 14.45
CA PRO A 77 -6.74 7.06 14.57
C PRO A 77 -6.32 5.59 14.60
N ILE A 78 -5.13 5.30 14.09
CA ILE A 78 -4.57 3.94 14.01
C ILE A 78 -3.55 3.78 15.13
N GLU A 79 -3.82 2.89 16.08
CA GLU A 79 -2.98 2.70 17.28
C GLU A 79 -1.79 1.76 17.00
N ASP A 80 -2.03 0.65 16.30
CA ASP A 80 -1.02 -0.40 16.03
C ASP A 80 -0.39 -0.29 14.63
N GLU A 81 0.05 0.91 14.26
CA GLU A 81 0.66 1.14 12.95
C GLU A 81 2.13 0.66 12.91
N HIS A 82 2.45 -0.19 11.94
CA HIS A 82 3.82 -0.70 11.74
C HIS A 82 4.53 0.01 10.58
N GLU A 83 5.23 1.11 10.89
CA GLU A 83 5.91 1.94 9.89
C GLU A 83 6.88 1.15 8.99
N GLU A 84 7.50 0.09 9.52
CA GLU A 84 8.40 -0.79 8.76
C GLU A 84 7.71 -1.51 7.60
N TYR A 85 6.44 -1.92 7.75
CA TYR A 85 5.67 -2.59 6.69
C TYR A 85 5.12 -1.57 5.68
N ILE A 86 4.72 -0.39 6.14
CA ILE A 86 4.29 0.70 5.26
C ILE A 86 5.41 1.08 4.28
N ARG A 87 6.66 1.17 4.75
CA ARG A 87 7.82 1.42 3.87
C ARG A 87 8.05 0.33 2.82
N ARG A 88 7.45 -0.85 2.98
CA ARG A 88 7.52 -1.97 2.03
C ARG A 88 6.32 -2.08 1.11
N LEU A 89 5.28 -1.28 1.32
CA LEU A 89 4.09 -1.26 0.47
C LEU A 89 4.41 -1.06 -1.03
N PRO A 90 5.40 -0.23 -1.44
CA PRO A 90 5.78 -0.14 -2.85
C PRO A 90 6.25 -1.48 -3.46
N SER A 91 6.80 -2.40 -2.67
CA SER A 91 7.19 -3.73 -3.13
C SER A 91 5.98 -4.61 -3.41
N VAL A 92 4.88 -4.42 -2.68
CA VAL A 92 3.62 -5.17 -2.87
C VAL A 92 3.05 -4.89 -4.25
N LEU A 93 3.20 -3.67 -4.77
CA LEU A 93 2.75 -3.28 -6.11
C LEU A 93 3.46 -4.05 -7.26
N THR A 94 4.51 -4.81 -6.96
CA THR A 94 5.18 -5.68 -7.94
C THR A 94 4.53 -7.05 -8.07
N ILE A 95 3.59 -7.39 -7.18
CA ILE A 95 2.83 -8.65 -7.21
C ILE A 95 1.75 -8.52 -8.30
N ASN A 96 1.96 -9.18 -9.44
CA ASN A 96 1.06 -9.09 -10.59
C ASN A 96 0.63 -10.47 -11.15
N SER A 97 0.95 -11.55 -10.43
CA SER A 97 0.50 -12.89 -10.79
C SER A 97 -0.93 -13.10 -10.31
N ARG A 98 -1.86 -13.38 -11.23
CA ARG A 98 -3.27 -13.64 -10.91
C ARG A 98 -3.44 -14.76 -9.87
N SER A 99 -2.73 -15.87 -10.03
CA SER A 99 -2.83 -17.00 -9.08
C SER A 99 -2.30 -16.62 -7.71
N TRP A 100 -1.24 -15.81 -7.64
CA TRP A 100 -0.67 -15.34 -6.39
C TRP A 100 -1.60 -14.35 -5.70
N LEU A 101 -2.16 -13.37 -6.42
CA LEU A 101 -3.15 -12.43 -5.89
C LEU A 101 -4.38 -13.16 -5.36
N THR A 102 -4.93 -14.11 -6.13
CA THR A 102 -6.07 -14.92 -5.68
C THR A 102 -5.75 -15.69 -4.40
N PHE A 103 -4.55 -16.29 -4.31
CA PHE A 103 -4.11 -16.97 -3.09
C PHE A 103 -3.98 -16.02 -1.90
N LEU A 104 -3.37 -14.83 -2.08
CA LEU A 104 -3.20 -13.86 -1.00
C LEU A 104 -4.54 -13.32 -0.50
N ILE A 105 -5.48 -13.03 -1.39
CA ILE A 105 -6.84 -12.62 -1.03
C ILE A 105 -7.52 -13.73 -0.20
N ASP A 106 -7.51 -14.98 -0.68
CA ASP A 106 -8.09 -16.11 0.08
C ASP A 106 -7.39 -16.33 1.43
N TYR A 107 -6.07 -16.17 1.49
CA TYR A 107 -5.30 -16.30 2.73
C TYR A 107 -5.69 -15.21 3.73
N ILE A 108 -5.79 -13.96 3.28
CA ILE A 108 -6.05 -12.79 4.13
C ILE A 108 -7.51 -12.72 4.57
N GLU A 109 -8.46 -12.87 3.65
CA GLU A 109 -9.88 -12.66 3.93
C GLU A 109 -10.58 -13.91 4.46
N LYS A 110 -10.16 -15.09 4.00
CA LYS A 110 -10.84 -16.37 4.32
C LYS A 110 -10.03 -17.25 5.27
N GLY A 111 -8.83 -16.85 5.66
CA GLY A 111 -7.95 -17.64 6.51
C GLY A 111 -7.51 -18.96 5.86
N LYS A 112 -7.44 -19.01 4.53
CA LYS A 112 -7.02 -20.21 3.78
C LYS A 112 -5.56 -20.54 4.11
N ASN A 113 -5.31 -21.74 4.63
CA ASN A 113 -3.94 -22.23 4.80
C ASN A 113 -3.34 -22.71 3.47
N PRO A 114 -2.01 -22.56 3.26
CA PRO A 114 -1.34 -23.09 2.07
C PRO A 114 -1.34 -24.62 2.08
N THR A 115 -1.94 -25.21 1.05
CA THR A 115 -2.10 -26.67 0.92
C THR A 115 -1.15 -27.28 -0.10
N THR A 116 -0.80 -26.54 -1.15
CA THR A 116 0.10 -27.00 -2.23
C THR A 116 1.53 -26.47 -2.08
N ALA A 117 2.49 -27.07 -2.79
CA ALA A 117 3.86 -26.58 -2.83
C ALA A 117 3.95 -25.14 -3.39
N ASP A 118 3.13 -24.82 -4.39
CA ASP A 118 3.07 -23.49 -4.99
C ASP A 118 2.49 -22.45 -4.01
N GLU A 119 1.42 -22.79 -3.28
CA GLU A 119 0.85 -21.90 -2.25
C GLU A 119 1.83 -21.64 -1.11
N ARG A 120 2.57 -22.66 -0.66
CA ARG A 120 3.64 -22.49 0.33
C ARG A 120 4.73 -21.57 -0.18
N ARG A 121 5.13 -21.73 -1.45
CA ARG A 121 6.10 -20.83 -2.10
C ARG A 121 5.58 -19.39 -2.20
N MET A 122 4.32 -19.20 -2.57
CA MET A 122 3.66 -17.89 -2.63
C MET A 122 3.65 -17.20 -1.26
N LEU A 123 3.39 -17.95 -0.19
CA LEU A 123 3.42 -17.42 1.18
C LEU A 123 4.85 -17.03 1.60
N ILE A 124 5.85 -17.86 1.27
CA ILE A 124 7.27 -17.54 1.50
C ILE A 124 7.67 -16.26 0.76
N MET A 125 7.27 -16.11 -0.51
CA MET A 125 7.56 -14.91 -1.30
C MET A 125 6.89 -13.67 -0.70
N PHE A 126 5.67 -13.81 -0.17
CA PHE A 126 4.97 -12.73 0.51
C PHE A 126 5.69 -12.34 1.80
N TYR A 127 6.12 -13.30 2.62
CA TYR A 127 6.97 -13.05 3.79
C TYR A 127 8.21 -12.21 3.43
N TYR A 128 8.96 -12.61 2.40
CA TYR A 128 10.17 -11.89 1.97
C TYR A 128 9.90 -10.55 1.26
N THR A 129 8.64 -10.23 0.94
CA THR A 129 8.26 -8.88 0.49
C THR A 129 8.45 -7.85 1.62
N PHE A 130 8.24 -8.28 2.87
CA PHE A 130 8.34 -7.44 4.07
C PHE A 130 9.63 -7.68 4.85
N HIS A 131 10.03 -8.94 5.00
CA HIS A 131 11.15 -9.37 5.83
C HIS A 131 12.43 -9.56 5.01
N ARG A 132 13.60 -9.31 5.63
CA ARG A 132 14.92 -9.47 4.97
C ARG A 132 15.74 -10.65 5.49
N ALA A 133 15.21 -11.38 6.47
CA ALA A 133 15.88 -12.49 7.11
C ALA A 133 14.90 -13.65 7.30
N ALA A 134 15.43 -14.86 7.44
CA ALA A 134 14.63 -16.03 7.77
C ALA A 134 13.96 -15.88 9.15
N PRO A 135 12.80 -16.53 9.39
CA PRO A 135 12.00 -16.38 10.61
C PRO A 135 12.81 -16.44 11.90
N GLU A 136 13.69 -17.43 12.03
CA GLU A 136 14.51 -17.70 13.20
C GLU A 136 15.44 -16.53 13.58
N LYS A 137 15.92 -15.76 12.59
CA LYS A 137 16.76 -14.57 12.85
C LYS A 137 15.96 -13.38 13.37
N LEU A 138 14.64 -13.40 13.19
CA LEU A 138 13.71 -12.37 13.66
C LEU A 138 12.97 -12.82 14.93
N GLY A 139 13.33 -13.98 15.50
CA GLY A 139 12.66 -14.54 16.67
C GLY A 139 11.26 -15.10 16.37
N LEU A 140 10.99 -15.44 15.11
CA LEU A 140 9.73 -16.03 14.67
C LEU A 140 9.87 -17.56 14.53
N SER A 141 8.82 -18.29 14.86
CA SER A 141 8.74 -19.75 14.78
C SER A 141 8.48 -20.26 13.35
N SER A 142 7.92 -19.43 12.46
CA SER A 142 7.50 -19.84 11.12
C SER A 142 7.34 -18.68 10.14
N ILE A 143 7.20 -19.01 8.85
CA ILE A 143 6.85 -18.07 7.79
C ILE A 143 5.45 -17.50 8.05
N GLU A 144 4.52 -18.37 8.45
CA GLU A 144 3.14 -18.05 8.79
C GLU A 144 3.10 -17.00 9.92
N GLU A 145 3.85 -17.19 11.00
CA GLU A 145 3.93 -16.21 12.08
C GLU A 145 4.43 -14.85 11.59
N GLY A 146 5.47 -14.85 10.75
CA GLY A 146 5.99 -13.62 10.15
C GLY A 146 5.01 -12.91 9.24
N VAL A 147 4.17 -13.66 8.51
CA VAL A 147 3.09 -13.11 7.70
C VAL A 147 1.96 -12.58 8.59
N GLN A 148 1.55 -13.33 9.62
CA GLN A 148 0.52 -12.89 10.56
C GLN A 148 0.94 -11.62 11.29
N ARG A 149 2.24 -11.45 11.60
CA ARG A 149 2.78 -10.21 12.14
C ARG A 149 2.66 -9.02 11.18
N VAL A 150 2.75 -9.23 9.87
CA VAL A 150 2.49 -8.16 8.88
C VAL A 150 1.00 -7.80 8.84
N LEU A 151 0.14 -8.79 9.00
CA LEU A 151 -1.32 -8.68 8.91
C LEU A 151 -2.00 -8.32 10.24
N SER A 152 -1.24 -8.10 11.32
CA SER A 152 -1.77 -7.83 12.67
C SER A 152 -2.53 -6.51 12.75
N CYS A 153 -2.09 -5.50 12.01
CA CYS A 153 -2.79 -4.23 11.89
C CYS A 153 -3.95 -4.39 10.90
N GLU A 154 -5.20 -4.34 11.41
CA GLU A 154 -6.41 -4.51 10.60
C GLU A 154 -6.48 -3.50 9.44
N THR A 155 -6.14 -2.24 9.71
CA THR A 155 -6.15 -1.18 8.70
C THR A 155 -5.14 -1.44 7.59
N PHE A 156 -3.94 -1.92 7.94
CA PHE A 156 -2.92 -2.28 6.95
C PHE A 156 -3.31 -3.53 6.16
N ARG A 157 -3.90 -4.53 6.82
CA ARG A 157 -4.45 -5.73 6.16
C ARG A 157 -5.51 -5.35 5.13
N ALA A 158 -6.44 -4.47 5.47
CA ALA A 158 -7.47 -3.98 4.55
C ALA A 158 -6.87 -3.19 3.38
N GLU A 159 -5.82 -2.41 3.60
CA GLU A 159 -5.08 -1.72 2.53
C GLU A 159 -4.50 -2.73 1.51
N LEU A 160 -3.92 -3.83 1.98
CA LEU A 160 -3.37 -4.86 1.09
C LEU A 160 -4.45 -5.50 0.22
N VAL A 161 -5.64 -5.75 0.78
CA VAL A 161 -6.78 -6.29 0.02
C VAL A 161 -7.26 -5.29 -1.03
N ASP A 162 -7.34 -3.99 -0.72
CA ASP A 162 -7.72 -2.96 -1.70
C ASP A 162 -6.72 -2.84 -2.87
N ILE A 163 -5.47 -3.29 -2.67
CA ILE A 163 -4.41 -3.29 -3.69
C ILE A 163 -4.47 -4.53 -4.61
N PHE A 164 -4.94 -5.67 -4.10
CA PHE A 164 -4.89 -6.97 -4.80
C PHE A 164 -6.04 -7.18 -5.78
#